data_AF-A0AAD1HA91-F1
#
_entry.id   AF-A0AAD1HA91-F1
#
_cell.length_a   1.000
_cell.length_b   1.000
_cell.length_c   1.000
_cell.angle_alpha   90.00
_cell.angle_beta   90.00
_cell.angle_gamma   90.00
#
_symmetry.space_group_name_H-M   'P 1'
#
loop_
_entity.id
_entity.type
_entity.pdbx_description
1 polymer ?
#
loop_
_entity_poly.entity_id
_entity_poly.type
_entity_poly.pdbx_seq_one_letter_code
_entity_poly.pdbx_strand_id
1 'polypeptide(L)'
;MAAQGSVIATFASDELVEESPGDQLVARLDDPKIASSISLILDHADLLATVIVGLDGMLRRADVIGDNLASGVAEVKELAGNGQRPWPNIDLAALSDAVTRLSSAAVDASPAIERLLHSPLADVQTADVIADLGEALLQGRAAATADPRGPKGIFALMRATKDPDVSRGLGFMIHIARAFGQRLAASGTAPASTNGRHAAT
;
A
#
# COMPACT_ATOMS: atom_id res chain seq x y z
N MET A 1 -24.97 -48.27 -55.79
CA MET A 1 -25.36 -48.27 -54.36
C MET A 1 -24.14 -47.86 -53.55
N ALA A 2 -24.39 -47.00 -52.56
CA ALA A 2 -23.50 -46.25 -51.67
C ALA A 2 -22.16 -46.90 -51.25
N ALA A 3 -21.12 -46.06 -51.16
CA ALA A 3 -20.35 -45.83 -49.92
C ALA A 3 -19.43 -44.61 -50.09
N GLN A 4 -19.95 -43.42 -49.77
CA GLN A 4 -19.15 -42.29 -49.33
C GLN A 4 -18.69 -42.60 -47.90
N GLY A 5 -17.39 -42.45 -47.60
CA GLY A 5 -16.84 -42.84 -46.30
C GLY A 5 -15.51 -42.16 -46.00
N SER A 6 -15.59 -40.88 -45.63
CA SER A 6 -14.82 -40.26 -44.55
C SER A 6 -13.29 -40.41 -44.55
N VAL A 7 -12.58 -39.46 -45.18
CA VAL A 7 -11.23 -39.04 -44.75
C VAL A 7 -11.13 -37.50 -44.87
N ILE A 8 -12.05 -36.79 -44.21
CA ILE A 8 -11.91 -35.35 -43.95
C ILE A 8 -12.34 -35.13 -42.49
N ALA A 9 -11.50 -35.51 -41.54
CA ALA A 9 -11.68 -35.11 -40.13
C ALA A 9 -10.41 -35.26 -39.26
N THR A 10 -9.21 -35.35 -39.84
CA THR A 10 -7.96 -35.45 -39.06
C THR A 10 -7.32 -34.08 -38.75
N PHE A 11 -7.93 -32.97 -39.16
CA PHE A 11 -7.33 -31.64 -39.00
C PHE A 11 -8.15 -30.65 -38.16
N ALA A 12 -9.03 -31.11 -37.27
CA ALA A 12 -9.93 -30.19 -36.55
C ALA A 12 -10.12 -30.47 -35.05
N SER A 13 -9.23 -31.23 -34.42
CA SER A 13 -9.37 -31.56 -32.99
C SER A 13 -8.19 -31.17 -32.11
N ASP A 14 -7.19 -30.45 -32.65
CA ASP A 14 -5.96 -30.11 -31.91
C ASP A 14 -5.74 -28.59 -31.70
N GLU A 15 -6.66 -27.73 -32.18
CA GLU A 15 -6.43 -26.27 -32.26
C GLU A 15 -7.47 -25.41 -31.52
N LEU A 16 -8.37 -25.98 -30.69
CA LEU A 16 -9.46 -25.19 -30.07
C LEU A 16 -9.78 -25.53 -28.61
N VAL A 17 -8.83 -26.04 -27.83
CA VAL A 17 -8.92 -25.89 -26.36
C VAL A 17 -8.15 -24.62 -25.99
N GLU A 18 -8.61 -23.48 -26.50
CA GLU A 18 -8.25 -22.20 -25.89
C GLU A 18 -8.82 -22.24 -24.47
N GLU A 19 -7.95 -22.29 -23.48
CA GLU A 19 -8.28 -22.29 -22.06
C GLU A 19 -9.29 -21.18 -21.79
N SER A 20 -10.53 -21.57 -21.50
CA SER A 20 -11.62 -20.62 -21.34
C SER A 20 -11.25 -19.64 -20.21
N PRO A 21 -11.60 -18.35 -20.30
CA PRO A 21 -11.41 -17.41 -19.20
C PRO A 21 -12.01 -17.92 -17.88
N GLY A 22 -13.04 -18.76 -17.96
CA GLY A 22 -13.61 -19.48 -16.81
C GLY A 22 -12.69 -20.58 -16.26
N ASP A 23 -11.99 -21.34 -17.10
CA ASP A 23 -11.05 -22.37 -16.68
C ASP A 23 -9.83 -21.76 -15.98
N GLN A 24 -9.34 -20.62 -16.46
CA GLN A 24 -8.29 -19.85 -15.78
C GLN A 24 -8.74 -19.31 -14.42
N LEU A 25 -10.02 -18.95 -14.28
CA LEU A 25 -10.58 -18.49 -13.01
C LEU A 25 -10.74 -19.65 -12.03
N VAL A 26 -11.20 -20.81 -12.52
CA VAL A 26 -11.31 -22.05 -11.73
C VAL A 26 -9.92 -22.51 -11.25
N ALA A 27 -8.91 -22.48 -12.12
CA ALA A 27 -7.53 -22.80 -11.76
C ALA A 27 -6.94 -21.84 -10.70
N ARG A 28 -7.37 -20.57 -10.70
CA ARG A 28 -6.99 -19.60 -9.66
C ARG A 28 -7.81 -19.76 -8.38
N LEU A 29 -9.05 -20.22 -8.46
CA LEU A 29 -9.92 -20.52 -7.31
C LEU A 29 -9.50 -21.80 -6.57
N ASP A 30 -8.76 -22.69 -7.23
CA ASP A 30 -8.10 -23.83 -6.58
C ASP A 30 -6.98 -23.39 -5.60
N ASP A 31 -6.51 -22.14 -5.68
CA ASP A 31 -5.66 -21.56 -4.64
C ASP A 31 -6.51 -21.16 -3.42
N PRO A 32 -6.30 -21.80 -2.24
CA PRO A 32 -7.08 -21.52 -1.04
C PRO A 32 -6.95 -20.05 -0.58
N LYS A 33 -5.84 -19.37 -0.89
CA LYS A 33 -5.68 -17.95 -0.59
C LYS A 33 -6.61 -17.10 -1.44
N ILE A 34 -6.64 -17.35 -2.75
CA ILE A 34 -7.49 -16.59 -3.69
C ILE A 34 -8.97 -16.83 -3.39
N ALA A 35 -9.37 -18.07 -3.11
CA ALA A 35 -10.74 -18.38 -2.70
C ALA A 35 -11.14 -17.64 -1.41
N SER A 36 -10.23 -17.55 -0.43
CA SER A 36 -10.48 -16.83 0.82
C SER A 36 -10.58 -15.31 0.63
N SER A 37 -9.71 -14.70 -0.19
CA SER A 37 -9.77 -13.28 -0.53
C SER A 37 -11.04 -12.93 -1.32
N ILE A 38 -11.45 -13.79 -2.27
CA ILE A 38 -12.70 -13.59 -3.01
C ILE A 38 -13.91 -13.73 -2.09
N SER A 39 -13.93 -14.72 -1.19
CA SER A 39 -14.99 -14.85 -0.18
C SER A 39 -15.07 -13.61 0.70
N LEU A 40 -13.93 -13.08 1.18
CA LEU A 40 -13.89 -11.87 2.01
C LEU A 40 -14.40 -10.63 1.26
N ILE A 41 -14.02 -10.45 -0.01
CA ILE A 41 -14.50 -9.36 -0.86
C ILE A 41 -16.01 -9.49 -1.11
N LEU A 42 -16.50 -10.70 -1.38
CA LEU A 42 -17.92 -10.98 -1.59
C LEU A 42 -18.74 -10.77 -0.32
N ASP A 43 -18.24 -11.18 0.85
CA ASP A 43 -18.88 -10.99 2.15
C ASP A 43 -19.02 -9.50 2.51
N HIS A 44 -18.10 -8.66 2.01
CA HIS A 44 -18.08 -7.21 2.28
C HIS A 44 -18.45 -6.38 1.05
N ALA A 45 -19.03 -6.98 0.00
CA ALA A 45 -19.36 -6.31 -1.24
C ALA A 45 -20.37 -5.15 -1.05
N ASP A 46 -21.29 -5.28 -0.10
CA ASP A 46 -22.26 -4.24 0.25
C ASP A 46 -21.59 -3.02 0.94
N LEU A 47 -20.59 -3.26 1.78
CA LEU A 47 -19.77 -2.20 2.37
C LEU A 47 -18.92 -1.51 1.30
N LEU A 48 -18.35 -2.27 0.35
CA LEU A 48 -17.64 -1.69 -0.79
C LEU A 48 -18.55 -0.81 -1.64
N ALA A 49 -19.78 -1.25 -1.92
CA ALA A 49 -20.77 -0.43 -2.63
C ALA A 49 -21.09 0.86 -1.87
N THR A 50 -21.27 0.77 -0.54
CA THR A 50 -21.50 1.94 0.31
C THR A 50 -20.32 2.91 0.33
N VAL A 51 -19.08 2.39 0.35
CA VAL A 51 -17.86 3.20 0.28
C VAL A 51 -17.72 3.87 -1.08
N ILE A 52 -18.01 3.16 -2.18
CA ILE A 52 -17.96 3.72 -3.54
C ILE A 52 -18.98 4.85 -3.70
N VAL A 53 -20.21 4.64 -3.24
CA VAL A 53 -21.26 5.68 -3.28
C VAL A 53 -20.93 6.85 -2.35
N GLY A 54 -20.38 6.58 -1.16
CA GLY A 54 -19.93 7.62 -0.24
C GLY A 54 -18.77 8.44 -0.81
N LEU A 55 -17.82 7.79 -1.48
CA LEU A 55 -16.68 8.42 -2.14
C LEU A 55 -17.12 9.26 -3.34
N ASP A 56 -18.02 8.75 -4.18
CA ASP A 56 -18.62 9.51 -5.30
C ASP A 56 -19.33 10.77 -4.79
N GLY A 57 -20.12 10.63 -3.71
CA GLY A 57 -20.79 11.75 -3.05
C GLY A 57 -19.81 12.78 -2.46
N MET A 58 -18.67 12.33 -1.92
CA MET A 58 -17.62 13.21 -1.40
C MET A 58 -16.88 13.94 -2.52
N LEU A 59 -16.50 13.24 -3.60
CA LEU A 59 -15.80 13.83 -4.75
C LEU A 59 -16.68 14.89 -5.44
N ARG A 60 -17.94 14.55 -5.71
CA ARG A 60 -18.91 15.49 -6.28
C ARG A 60 -19.14 16.71 -5.40
N ARG A 61 -19.06 16.53 -4.07
CA ARG A 61 -19.17 17.64 -3.11
C ARG A 61 -17.86 18.43 -3.00
N ALA A 62 -16.70 17.80 -3.19
CA ALA A 62 -15.40 18.46 -3.21
C ALA A 62 -15.28 19.40 -4.41
N ASP A 63 -15.80 19.04 -5.58
CA ASP A 63 -15.89 19.94 -6.73
C ASP A 63 -16.74 21.17 -6.41
N VAL A 64 -17.93 20.95 -5.86
CA VAL A 64 -18.85 22.04 -5.48
C VAL A 64 -18.25 22.92 -4.37
N ILE A 65 -17.63 22.33 -3.35
CA ILE A 65 -16.97 23.09 -2.27
C ILE A 65 -15.75 23.83 -2.82
N GLY A 66 -14.98 23.22 -3.72
CA GLY A 66 -13.83 23.82 -4.38
C GLY A 66 -14.22 25.03 -5.21
N ASP A 67 -15.28 24.93 -6.01
CA ASP A 67 -15.81 26.03 -6.82
C ASP A 67 -16.33 27.18 -5.95
N ASN A 68 -17.06 26.87 -4.87
CA ASN A 68 -17.53 27.88 -3.92
C ASN A 68 -16.39 28.53 -3.14
N LEU A 69 -15.36 27.78 -2.76
CA LEU A 69 -14.20 28.30 -2.06
C LEU A 69 -13.31 29.14 -2.98
N ALA A 70 -13.08 28.70 -4.21
CA ALA A 70 -12.33 29.46 -5.23
C ALA A 70 -13.05 30.78 -5.56
N SER A 71 -14.37 30.72 -5.71
CA SER A 71 -15.22 31.91 -5.90
C SER A 71 -15.17 32.84 -4.68
N GLY A 72 -15.27 32.30 -3.47
CA GLY A 72 -15.16 33.08 -2.23
C GLY A 72 -13.78 33.72 -2.05
N VAL A 73 -12.69 33.03 -2.41
CA VAL A 73 -11.33 33.61 -2.39
C VAL A 73 -11.16 34.69 -3.45
N ALA A 74 -11.72 34.49 -4.64
CA ALA A 74 -11.71 35.50 -5.70
C ALA A 74 -12.49 36.76 -5.28
N GLU A 75 -13.67 36.59 -4.68
CA GLU A 75 -14.51 37.66 -4.17
C GLU A 75 -13.84 38.39 -3.00
N VAL A 76 -13.18 37.66 -2.08
CA VAL A 76 -12.37 38.26 -1.00
C VAL A 76 -11.18 39.04 -1.55
N LYS A 77 -10.48 38.52 -2.57
CA LYS A 77 -9.38 39.21 -3.24
C LYS A 77 -9.87 40.48 -3.96
N GLU A 78 -11.04 40.43 -4.59
CA GLU A 78 -11.68 41.56 -5.25
C GLU A 78 -12.13 42.62 -4.24
N LEU A 79 -12.79 42.21 -3.15
CA LEU A 79 -13.16 43.08 -2.03
C LEU A 79 -11.94 43.71 -1.33
N ALA A 80 -10.84 42.97 -1.20
CA ALA A 80 -9.58 43.46 -0.64
C ALA A 80 -8.87 44.44 -1.60
N GLY A 81 -8.93 44.20 -2.92
CA GLY A 81 -8.41 45.11 -3.94
C GLY A 81 -9.22 46.39 -4.10
N ASN A 82 -10.52 46.34 -3.82
CA ASN A 82 -11.44 47.47 -3.90
C ASN A 82 -11.48 48.35 -2.62
N GLY A 83 -10.63 48.06 -1.62
CA GLY A 83 -10.37 48.94 -0.46
C GLY A 83 -11.54 49.19 0.50
N GLN A 84 -12.69 48.52 0.33
CA GLN A 84 -13.94 48.98 0.93
C GLN A 84 -14.37 48.26 2.23
N ARG A 85 -13.60 47.31 2.78
CA ARG A 85 -13.85 46.79 4.15
C ARG A 85 -12.59 46.40 4.92
N PRO A 86 -12.43 46.86 6.18
CA PRO A 86 -11.39 46.35 7.07
C PRO A 86 -11.85 45.00 7.63
N TRP A 87 -11.39 43.91 7.02
CA TRP A 87 -11.45 42.61 7.67
C TRP A 87 -10.45 42.59 8.83
N PRO A 88 -10.67 41.78 9.90
CA PRO A 88 -9.61 41.54 10.86
C PRO A 88 -8.40 41.02 10.09
N ASN A 89 -7.22 41.50 10.47
CA ASN A 89 -5.92 41.42 9.79
C ASN A 89 -5.52 40.00 9.34
N ILE A 90 -6.23 39.43 8.37
CA ILE A 90 -5.84 38.23 7.64
C ILE A 90 -4.79 38.73 6.66
N ASP A 91 -3.55 38.48 7.00
CA ASP A 91 -2.42 38.78 6.14
C ASP A 91 -2.44 37.80 4.97
N LEU A 92 -3.13 38.19 3.88
CA LEU A 92 -3.22 37.42 2.65
C LEU A 92 -1.83 37.11 2.07
N ALA A 93 -0.82 37.94 2.36
CA ALA A 93 0.55 37.68 1.95
C ALA A 93 1.20 36.59 2.82
N ALA A 94 0.94 36.58 4.13
CA ALA A 94 1.36 35.47 4.99
C ALA A 94 0.66 34.15 4.63
N LEU A 95 -0.61 34.21 4.23
CA LEU A 95 -1.38 33.03 3.81
C LEU A 95 -0.86 32.48 2.48
N SER A 96 -0.56 33.34 1.50
CA SER A 96 0.02 32.92 0.22
C SER A 96 1.44 32.38 0.39
N ASP A 97 2.24 32.96 1.29
CA ASP A 97 3.57 32.46 1.62
C ASP A 97 3.49 31.08 2.31
N ALA A 98 2.52 30.88 3.22
CA ALA A 98 2.27 29.60 3.85
C ALA A 98 1.82 28.52 2.85
N VAL A 99 0.92 28.84 1.92
CA VAL A 99 0.48 27.92 0.86
C VAL A 99 1.63 27.60 -0.09
N THR A 100 2.45 28.58 -0.44
CA THR A 100 3.61 28.37 -1.33
C THR A 100 4.65 27.47 -0.67
N ARG A 101 4.93 27.68 0.62
CA ARG A 101 5.83 26.82 1.41
C ARG A 101 5.27 25.41 1.61
N LEU A 102 3.97 25.29 1.82
CA LEU A 102 3.33 23.99 1.96
C LEU A 102 3.33 23.24 0.61
N SER A 103 3.06 23.95 -0.49
CA SER A 103 3.12 23.39 -1.83
C SER A 103 4.55 22.99 -2.20
N SER A 104 5.57 23.78 -1.84
CA SER A 104 6.96 23.40 -2.08
C SER A 104 7.35 22.20 -1.22
N ALA A 105 6.98 22.18 0.06
CA ALA A 105 7.22 21.04 0.93
C ALA A 105 6.49 19.76 0.46
N ALA A 106 5.28 19.89 -0.09
CA ALA A 106 4.55 18.78 -0.67
C ALA A 106 5.19 18.29 -1.98
N VAL A 107 5.67 19.19 -2.84
CA VAL A 107 6.41 18.84 -4.06
C VAL A 107 7.75 18.18 -3.72
N ASP A 108 8.45 18.67 -2.70
CA ASP A 108 9.73 18.11 -2.22
C ASP A 108 9.52 16.75 -1.52
N ALA A 109 8.37 16.56 -0.87
CA ALA A 109 7.96 15.28 -0.31
C ALA A 109 7.38 14.32 -1.36
N SER A 110 6.98 14.83 -2.53
CA SER A 110 6.36 14.04 -3.60
C SER A 110 7.23 12.85 -4.02
N PRO A 111 8.55 12.97 -4.25
CA PRO A 111 9.41 11.82 -4.53
C PRO A 111 9.45 10.78 -3.40
N ALA A 112 9.29 11.19 -2.14
CA ALA A 112 9.23 10.26 -1.00
C ALA A 112 7.86 9.56 -0.94
N ILE A 113 6.78 10.28 -1.24
CA ILE A 113 5.42 9.75 -1.33
C ILE A 113 5.29 8.81 -2.54
N GLU A 114 5.81 9.20 -3.70
CA GLU A 114 5.91 8.40 -4.93
C GLU A 114 6.74 7.14 -4.69
N ARG A 115 7.85 7.25 -3.94
CA ARG A 115 8.65 6.10 -3.51
C ARG A 115 7.92 5.21 -2.52
N LEU A 116 7.03 5.74 -1.68
CA LEU A 116 6.20 4.94 -0.77
C LEU A 116 5.06 4.22 -1.53
N LEU A 117 4.47 4.89 -2.53
CA LEU A 117 3.42 4.35 -3.40
C LEU A 117 3.96 3.35 -4.44
N HIS A 118 5.20 3.49 -4.87
CA HIS A 118 5.90 2.54 -5.75
C HIS A 118 6.85 1.61 -4.98
N SER A 119 6.83 1.67 -3.64
CA SER A 119 7.58 0.78 -2.75
C SER A 119 6.80 -0.51 -2.53
N PRO A 120 7.47 -1.60 -2.13
CA PRO A 120 6.82 -2.80 -1.63
C PRO A 120 5.75 -2.54 -0.56
N LEU A 121 5.70 -1.38 0.10
CA LEU A 121 4.61 -0.99 1.01
C LEU A 121 3.22 -0.85 0.33
N ALA A 122 3.17 -0.62 -0.98
CA ALA A 122 1.92 -0.60 -1.75
C ALA A 122 1.56 -1.97 -2.35
N ASP A 123 2.42 -2.98 -2.14
CA ASP A 123 2.16 -4.35 -2.57
C ASP A 123 1.24 -5.06 -1.56
N VAL A 124 0.31 -5.86 -2.08
CA VAL A 124 -0.70 -6.58 -1.29
C VAL A 124 0.00 -7.49 -0.26
N GLN A 125 1.12 -8.09 -0.62
CA GLN A 125 1.89 -8.96 0.28
C GLN A 125 2.45 -8.22 1.51
N THR A 126 2.81 -6.94 1.37
CA THR A 126 3.29 -6.15 2.52
C THR A 126 2.14 -5.65 3.36
N ALA A 127 0.99 -5.34 2.75
CA ALA A 127 -0.24 -5.04 3.47
C ALA A 127 -0.69 -6.24 4.34
N ASP A 128 -0.62 -7.46 3.80
CA ASP A 128 -0.92 -8.69 4.54
C ASP A 128 0.02 -8.87 5.74
N VAL A 129 1.34 -8.69 5.56
CA VAL A 129 2.31 -8.79 6.66
C VAL A 129 2.06 -7.72 7.74
N ILE A 130 1.67 -6.51 7.35
CA ILE A 130 1.33 -5.44 8.29
C ILE A 130 0.01 -5.76 9.02
N ALA A 131 -0.97 -6.33 8.32
CA ALA A 131 -2.23 -6.77 8.90
C ALA A 131 -2.00 -7.90 9.93
N ASP A 132 -1.24 -8.93 9.56
CA ASP A 132 -0.84 -10.04 10.43
C ASP A 132 -0.09 -9.53 11.67
N LEU A 133 0.81 -8.56 11.49
CA LEU A 133 1.54 -7.94 12.60
C LEU A 133 0.60 -7.13 13.51
N GLY A 134 -0.34 -6.39 12.93
CA GLY A 134 -1.36 -5.65 13.67
C GLY A 134 -2.29 -6.56 14.48
N GLU A 135 -2.71 -7.68 13.88
CA GLU A 135 -3.52 -8.69 14.56
C GLU A 135 -2.74 -9.36 15.69
N ALA A 136 -1.50 -9.78 15.45
CA ALA A 136 -0.62 -10.35 16.48
C ALA A 136 -0.38 -9.38 17.64
N LEU A 137 -0.24 -8.07 17.37
CA LEU A 137 -0.12 -7.03 18.39
C LEU A 137 -1.41 -6.87 19.22
N LEU A 138 -2.58 -6.89 18.57
CA LEU A 138 -3.85 -6.81 19.25
C LEU A 138 -4.12 -8.03 20.12
N GLN A 139 -3.86 -9.23 19.59
CA GLN A 139 -3.94 -10.50 20.31
C GLN A 139 -2.95 -10.53 21.49
N GLY A 140 -1.71 -10.07 21.29
CA GLY A 140 -0.70 -9.96 22.35
C GLY A 140 -1.12 -8.98 23.46
N ARG A 141 -1.71 -7.84 23.10
CA ARG A 141 -2.26 -6.88 24.07
C ARG A 141 -3.42 -7.47 24.86
N ALA A 142 -4.33 -8.18 24.20
CA ALA A 142 -5.45 -8.86 24.84
C ALA A 142 -4.94 -9.95 25.81
N ALA A 143 -3.97 -10.76 25.39
CA ALA A 143 -3.35 -11.79 26.21
C ALA A 143 -2.61 -11.22 27.42
N ALA A 144 -1.86 -10.12 27.26
CA ALA A 144 -1.18 -9.44 28.36
C ALA A 144 -2.16 -8.78 29.35
N THR A 145 -3.34 -8.38 28.89
CA THR A 145 -4.40 -7.84 29.76
C THR A 145 -5.14 -8.98 30.50
N ALA A 146 -5.34 -10.12 29.84
CA ALA A 146 -5.97 -11.31 30.41
C ALA A 146 -5.07 -12.01 31.45
N ASP A 147 -3.75 -12.03 31.23
CA ASP A 147 -2.76 -12.48 32.22
C ASP A 147 -1.71 -11.39 32.51
N PRO A 148 -2.04 -10.42 33.39
CA PRO A 148 -1.14 -9.34 33.77
C PRO A 148 0.10 -9.79 34.53
N ARG A 149 0.15 -11.06 34.96
CA ARG A 149 1.22 -11.56 35.83
C ARG A 149 2.43 -12.09 35.07
N GLY A 150 2.36 -12.17 33.73
CA GLY A 150 3.47 -12.51 32.84
C GLY A 150 4.22 -13.80 33.20
N PRO A 151 5.30 -14.14 32.46
CA PRO A 151 6.14 -15.27 32.83
C PRO A 151 6.80 -15.02 34.20
N LYS A 152 6.39 -15.77 35.23
CA LYS A 152 6.94 -15.61 36.58
C LYS A 152 8.35 -16.24 36.67
N GLY A 153 9.35 -15.37 36.63
CA GLY A 153 10.76 -15.71 36.90
C GLY A 153 11.54 -16.24 35.70
N ILE A 154 12.85 -16.38 35.90
CA ILE A 154 13.84 -16.81 34.88
C ILE A 154 13.52 -18.18 34.26
N PHE A 155 12.92 -19.11 35.01
CA PHE A 155 12.51 -20.41 34.48
C PHE A 155 11.29 -20.33 33.56
N ALA A 156 10.32 -19.46 33.86
CA ALA A 156 9.16 -19.24 32.98
C ALA A 156 9.58 -18.53 31.68
N LEU A 157 10.51 -17.57 31.77
CA LEU A 157 11.15 -16.94 30.60
C LEU A 157 11.89 -17.97 29.74
N MET A 158 12.74 -18.81 30.35
CA MET A 158 13.46 -19.86 29.62
C MET A 158 12.51 -20.86 28.94
N ARG A 159 11.40 -21.19 29.59
CA ARG A 159 10.37 -22.05 29.00
C ARG A 159 9.63 -21.36 27.86
N ALA A 160 9.32 -20.08 27.98
CA ALA A 160 8.73 -19.29 26.90
C ALA A 160 9.64 -19.22 25.68
N THR A 161 10.95 -19.03 25.86
CA THR A 161 11.91 -19.06 24.75
C THR A 161 12.02 -20.45 24.10
N LYS A 162 11.75 -21.53 24.85
CA LYS A 162 11.75 -22.91 24.34
C LYS A 162 10.45 -23.28 23.62
N ASP A 163 9.45 -22.41 23.65
CA ASP A 163 8.21 -22.59 22.92
C ASP A 163 8.49 -22.56 21.40
N PRO A 164 7.99 -23.52 20.60
CA PRO A 164 8.18 -23.55 19.16
C PRO A 164 7.60 -22.33 18.43
N ASP A 165 6.55 -21.68 18.96
CA ASP A 165 5.97 -20.47 18.36
C ASP A 165 6.86 -19.24 18.63
N VAL A 166 7.35 -19.10 19.87
CA VAL A 166 8.28 -18.01 20.24
C VAL A 166 9.60 -18.12 19.50
N SER A 167 10.10 -19.35 19.31
CA SER A 167 11.33 -19.63 18.55
C SER A 167 11.18 -19.21 17.08
N ARG A 168 10.00 -19.45 16.47
CA ARG A 168 9.69 -19.02 15.10
C ARG A 168 9.66 -17.49 14.98
N GLY A 169 9.01 -16.80 15.91
CA GLY A 169 8.97 -15.33 15.94
C GLY A 169 10.36 -14.70 16.11
N LEU A 170 11.17 -15.23 17.03
CA LEU A 170 12.57 -14.80 17.21
C LEU A 170 13.42 -15.06 15.97
N GLY A 171 13.25 -16.23 15.33
CA GLY A 171 13.90 -16.55 14.06
C GLY A 171 13.59 -15.53 12.97
N PHE A 172 12.31 -15.17 12.81
CA PHE A 172 11.89 -14.14 11.86
C PHE A 172 12.56 -12.77 12.14
N MET A 173 12.59 -12.34 13.40
CA MET A 173 13.27 -11.08 13.79
C MET A 173 14.77 -11.09 13.48
N ILE A 174 15.44 -12.22 13.65
CA ILE A 174 16.86 -12.37 13.29
C ILE A 174 17.06 -12.22 11.77
N HIS A 175 16.16 -12.77 10.96
CA HIS A 175 16.22 -12.64 9.51
C HIS A 175 15.98 -11.19 9.04
N ILE A 176 15.04 -10.47 9.65
CA ILE A 176 14.82 -9.03 9.40
C ILE A 176 16.10 -8.25 9.71
N ALA A 177 16.66 -8.45 10.91
CA ALA A 177 17.86 -7.73 11.35
C ALA A 177 19.05 -7.99 10.40
N ARG A 178 19.20 -9.22 9.92
CA ARG A 178 20.25 -9.59 8.94
C ARG A 178 20.06 -8.88 7.60
N ALA A 179 18.86 -8.90 7.05
CA ALA A 179 18.56 -8.26 5.77
C ALA A 179 18.77 -6.74 5.85
N PHE A 180 18.35 -6.12 6.96
CA PHE A 180 18.54 -4.70 7.21
C PHE A 180 20.02 -4.32 7.33
N GLY A 181 20.81 -5.08 8.10
CA GLY A 181 22.25 -4.85 8.26
C GLY A 181 23.04 -4.95 6.95
N GLN A 182 22.68 -5.89 6.06
CA GLN A 182 23.30 -6.02 4.74
C GLN A 182 23.05 -4.78 3.86
N ARG A 183 21.84 -4.22 3.90
CA ARG A 183 21.50 -2.99 3.15
C ARG A 183 22.25 -1.76 3.67
N LEU A 184 22.42 -1.65 4.98
CA LEU A 184 23.23 -0.58 5.58
C LEU A 184 24.71 -0.69 5.19
N ALA A 185 25.28 -1.90 5.20
CA ALA A 185 26.65 -2.12 4.76
C ALA A 185 26.85 -1.81 3.27
N ALA A 186 25.89 -2.17 2.42
CA ALA A 186 25.90 -1.86 0.99
C ALA A 186 25.81 -0.34 0.71
N SER A 187 25.01 0.39 1.50
CA SER A 187 24.85 1.85 1.38
C SER A 187 26.08 2.62 1.86
N GLY A 188 26.91 2.02 2.74
CA GLY A 188 28.16 2.59 3.24
C GLY A 188 29.39 2.34 2.39
N THR A 189 29.30 1.51 1.33
CA THR A 189 30.45 1.11 0.49
C THR A 189 30.28 1.62 -0.94
N ALA A 190 30.21 2.95 -1.12
CA ALA A 190 30.42 3.54 -2.45
C ALA A 190 31.93 3.54 -2.76
N PRO A 191 32.40 2.83 -3.82
CA PRO A 191 33.80 2.85 -4.17
C PRO A 191 34.20 4.23 -4.69
N ALA A 192 35.19 4.85 -4.05
CA ALA A 192 35.90 5.98 -4.63
C ALA A 192 36.45 5.54 -5.99
N SER A 193 35.88 6.08 -7.07
CA SER A 193 36.36 5.84 -8.43
C SER A 193 37.81 6.30 -8.53
N THR A 194 38.74 5.35 -8.64
CA THR A 194 40.10 5.59 -9.11
C THR A 194 40.02 6.09 -10.55
N ASN A 195 39.84 7.39 -10.71
CA ASN A 195 40.06 8.08 -11.98
C ASN A 195 41.56 8.40 -12.05
N GLY A 196 42.33 7.45 -12.57
CA GLY A 196 43.78 7.56 -12.74
C GLY A 196 44.19 6.93 -14.06
N ARG A 197 43.72 7.50 -15.18
CA ARG A 197 44.32 7.25 -16.48
C ARG A 197 44.71 8.59 -17.12
N HIS A 198 45.96 8.65 -17.58
CA HIS A 198 46.53 9.57 -18.58
C HIS A 198 47.05 10.96 -18.12
N ALA A 199 48.35 11.01 -17.86
CA ALA A 199 49.26 12.03 -18.42
C ALA A 199 50.53 11.26 -18.86
N ALA A 200 50.58 10.80 -20.12
CA ALA A 200 51.24 11.49 -21.23
C ALA A 200 52.77 11.56 -21.02
N THR A 201 53.44 10.56 -21.58
CA THR A 201 54.82 10.65 -22.09
C THR A 201 54.86 11.52 -23.33
#